data_AF-A0A958H0L5-F1
#
_entry.id   AF-A0A958H0L5-F1
#
_cell.length_a   1.000
_cell.length_b   1.000
_cell.length_c   1.000
_cell.angle_alpha   90.00
_cell.angle_beta   90.00
_cell.angle_gamma   90.00
#
_symmetry.space_group_name_H-M   'P 1'
#
loop_
_entity.id
_entity.type
_entity.pdbx_description
1 polymer ?
#
loop_
_entity_poly.entity_id
_entity_poly.type
_entity_poly.pdbx_seq_one_letter_code
_entity_poly.pdbx_strand_id
1 'polypeptide(L)'
;RDDQSRGRDSRVNVTENGQAVPTEVQLGYNDNETRLQANSGAIQNAAGLRYIRLDLPVTTARELKVLAHIITPDGTAQAWPAHLTIERNEPQPVLELPLSGGQVTLPITGEACRMVVNLS
;
A
#
# COMPACT_ATOMS: atom_id res chain seq x y z
N ARG A 1 19.03 14.53 -14.16
CA ARG A 1 17.64 15.05 -14.08
C ARG A 1 16.74 13.84 -14.34
N ASP A 2 16.62 12.93 -13.38
CA ASP A 2 16.05 11.57 -13.56
C ASP A 2 14.95 11.23 -12.53
N ASP A 3 14.25 12.25 -12.02
CA ASP A 3 13.14 12.02 -11.07
C ASP A 3 11.76 11.91 -11.74
N GLN A 4 11.66 12.12 -13.06
CA GLN A 4 10.37 12.12 -13.77
C GLN A 4 9.81 10.72 -14.07
N SER A 5 10.64 9.68 -14.09
CA SER A 5 10.20 8.30 -14.41
C SER A 5 9.62 7.55 -13.20
N ARG A 6 9.97 7.93 -11.96
CA ARG A 6 9.49 7.26 -10.73
C ARG A 6 7.97 7.37 -10.50
N GLY A 7 7.33 8.38 -11.08
CA GLY A 7 5.90 8.63 -10.90
C GLY A 7 4.97 8.05 -11.98
N ARG A 8 5.49 7.50 -13.09
CA ARG A 8 4.64 7.14 -14.24
C ARG A 8 3.98 5.77 -14.13
N ASP A 9 4.63 4.85 -13.42
CA ASP A 9 4.20 3.44 -13.32
C ASP A 9 3.93 2.98 -11.88
N SER A 10 3.90 3.91 -10.92
CA SER A 10 3.57 3.59 -9.53
C SER A 10 2.08 3.27 -9.40
N ARG A 11 1.74 2.12 -8.81
CA ARG A 11 0.35 1.64 -8.72
C ARG A 11 0.06 0.98 -7.38
N VAL A 12 -1.19 1.12 -6.94
CA VAL A 12 -1.79 0.33 -5.87
C VAL A 12 -2.75 -0.67 -6.51
N ASN A 13 -2.68 -1.93 -6.10
CA ASN A 13 -3.62 -2.97 -6.51
C ASN A 13 -4.10 -3.73 -5.27
N VAL A 14 -5.40 -4.04 -5.24
CA VAL A 14 -6.00 -4.85 -4.17
C VAL A 14 -6.69 -6.03 -4.83
N THR A 15 -6.33 -7.24 -4.39
CA THR A 15 -6.87 -8.48 -4.93
C THR A 15 -7.35 -9.41 -3.84
N GLU A 16 -8.52 -10.02 -4.04
CA GLU A 16 -9.09 -11.06 -3.19
C GLU A 16 -9.38 -12.27 -4.08
N ASN A 17 -8.96 -13.47 -3.66
CA ASN A 17 -9.19 -14.71 -4.42
C ASN A 17 -8.78 -14.63 -5.90
N GLY A 18 -7.69 -13.88 -6.19
CA GLY A 18 -7.17 -13.67 -7.55
C GLY A 18 -7.94 -12.65 -8.39
N GLN A 19 -8.97 -12.00 -7.85
CA GLN A 19 -9.75 -10.97 -8.53
C GLN A 19 -9.46 -9.59 -7.93
N ALA A 20 -9.38 -8.57 -8.79
CA ALA A 20 -9.18 -7.20 -8.34
C ALA A 20 -10.46 -6.65 -7.70
N VAL A 21 -10.35 -6.09 -6.49
CA VAL A 21 -11.49 -5.63 -5.70
C VAL A 21 -11.52 -4.10 -5.64
N PRO A 22 -12.68 -3.46 -5.88
CA PRO A 22 -12.82 -2.02 -5.65
C PRO A 22 -12.50 -1.69 -4.20
N THR A 23 -11.51 -0.83 -3.98
CA THR A 23 -11.08 -0.40 -2.65
C THR A 23 -10.95 1.11 -2.65
N GLU A 24 -11.42 1.76 -1.59
CA GLU A 24 -11.13 3.18 -1.40
C GLU A 24 -9.67 3.33 -0.98
N VAL A 25 -8.91 4.05 -1.81
CA VAL A 25 -7.49 4.35 -1.60
C VAL A 25 -7.35 5.85 -1.43
N GLN A 26 -6.82 6.27 -0.29
CA GLN A 26 -6.43 7.64 -0.05
C GLN A 26 -4.91 7.76 -0.09
N LEU A 27 -4.43 8.66 -0.93
CA LEU A 27 -3.02 9.01 -1.11
C LEU A 27 -2.78 10.35 -0.43
N GLY A 28 -1.91 10.37 0.57
CA GLY A 28 -1.51 11.58 1.26
C GLY A 28 -0.16 12.09 0.78
N TYR A 29 -0.09 13.39 0.53
CA TYR A 29 1.13 14.13 0.21
C TYR A 29 1.30 15.27 1.23
N ASN A 30 2.38 16.05 1.14
CA ASN A 30 2.64 17.15 2.10
C ASN A 30 1.50 18.18 2.14
N ASP A 31 0.94 18.55 0.99
CA ASP A 31 0.03 19.69 0.86
C ASP A 31 -1.40 19.30 0.48
N ASN A 32 -1.62 18.04 0.10
CA ASN A 32 -2.92 17.57 -0.37
C ASN A 32 -3.14 16.08 -0.15
N GLU A 33 -4.40 15.69 -0.25
CA GLU A 33 -4.84 14.30 -0.27
C GLU A 33 -5.63 14.03 -1.53
N THR A 34 -5.44 12.85 -2.10
CA THR A 34 -6.20 12.38 -3.25
C THR A 34 -6.92 11.10 -2.88
N ARG A 35 -8.23 11.04 -3.11
CA ARG A 35 -9.01 9.81 -2.96
C ARG A 35 -9.28 9.18 -4.31
N LEU A 36 -9.09 7.88 -4.38
CA LEU A 36 -9.29 7.05 -5.55
C LEU A 36 -10.25 5.92 -5.13
N GLN A 37 -11.33 5.71 -5.89
CA GLN A 37 -12.07 4.46 -5.84
C GLN A 37 -11.77 3.72 -7.13
N ALA A 38 -10.98 2.65 -7.03
CA ALA A 38 -10.64 1.83 -8.17
C ALA A 38 -10.13 0.46 -7.72
N ASN A 39 -10.25 -0.53 -8.61
CA ASN A 39 -9.65 -1.84 -8.41
C ASN A 39 -8.11 -1.79 -8.57
N SER A 40 -7.61 -0.68 -9.15
CA SER A 40 -6.20 -0.32 -9.29
C SER A 40 -6.09 1.20 -9.35
N GLY A 41 -5.19 1.80 -8.57
CA GLY A 41 -4.96 3.25 -8.55
C GLY A 41 -3.56 3.60 -9.02
N ALA A 42 -3.44 4.51 -9.99
CA ALA A 42 -2.14 5.09 -10.35
C ALA A 42 -1.74 6.15 -9.31
N ILE A 43 -0.53 6.05 -8.79
CA ILE A 43 0.04 7.03 -7.87
C ILE A 43 0.77 8.08 -8.72
N GLN A 44 0.12 9.22 -8.92
CA GLN A 44 0.75 10.35 -9.58
C GLN A 44 1.72 11.00 -8.60
N ASN A 45 3.01 11.09 -8.95
CA ASN A 45 4.08 11.63 -8.09
C ASN A 45 4.38 10.80 -6.81
N ALA A 46 4.83 9.56 -6.99
CA ALA A 46 5.29 8.71 -5.88
C ALA A 46 6.39 9.35 -5.00
N ALA A 47 7.20 10.28 -5.54
CA ALA A 47 8.26 10.94 -4.79
C ALA A 47 7.75 11.88 -3.69
N GLY A 48 6.54 12.43 -3.83
CA GLY A 48 5.91 13.29 -2.82
C GLY A 48 4.98 12.55 -1.86
N LEU A 49 4.77 11.25 -2.06
CA LEU A 49 3.80 10.47 -1.30
C LEU A 49 4.31 10.24 0.13
N ARG A 50 3.43 10.48 1.10
CA ARG A 50 3.71 10.34 2.54
C ARG A 50 2.99 9.17 3.17
N TYR A 51 1.76 8.93 2.75
CA TYR A 51 1.03 7.76 3.19
C TYR A 51 0.08 7.24 2.11
N ILE A 52 -0.22 5.94 2.19
CA ILE A 52 -1.30 5.29 1.48
C ILE A 52 -2.23 4.71 2.52
N ARG A 53 -3.51 5.05 2.46
CA ARG A 53 -4.54 4.48 3.31
C ARG A 53 -5.53 3.70 2.46
N LEU A 54 -5.81 2.47 2.85
CA LEU A 54 -6.76 1.60 2.18
C LEU A 54 -7.83 1.16 3.17
N ASP A 55 -9.09 1.37 2.81
CA ASP A 55 -10.22 0.87 3.58
C ASP A 55 -10.59 -0.50 2.99
N LEU A 56 -10.09 -1.56 3.63
CA LEU A 56 -10.30 -2.93 3.18
C LEU A 56 -11.71 -3.39 3.55
N PRO A 57 -12.49 -3.89 2.57
CA PRO A 57 -13.85 -4.35 2.84
C PRO A 57 -13.85 -5.62 3.70
N VAL A 58 -15.04 -5.97 4.21
CA VAL A 58 -15.28 -7.29 4.81
C VAL A 58 -14.91 -8.36 3.78
N THR A 59 -14.13 -9.34 4.21
CA THR A 59 -13.55 -10.38 3.34
C THR A 59 -13.68 -11.75 4.02
N THR A 60 -13.71 -12.81 3.20
CA THR A 60 -13.61 -14.19 3.71
C THR A 60 -12.16 -14.63 3.90
N ALA A 61 -11.20 -13.82 3.46
CA ALA A 61 -9.78 -14.07 3.64
C ALA A 61 -9.39 -14.04 5.12
N ARG A 62 -8.45 -14.92 5.48
CA ARG A 62 -7.89 -15.02 6.84
C ARG A 62 -6.52 -14.40 6.95
N GLU A 63 -5.92 -14.04 5.82
CA GLU A 63 -4.59 -13.47 5.74
C GLU A 63 -4.59 -12.30 4.78
N LEU A 64 -3.87 -11.26 5.14
CA LEU A 64 -3.55 -10.13 4.28
C LEU A 64 -2.08 -10.21 3.91
N LYS A 65 -1.81 -10.32 2.62
CA LYS A 65 -0.46 -10.22 2.07
C LYS A 65 -0.23 -8.81 1.53
N VAL A 66 0.77 -8.13 2.06
CA VAL A 66 1.20 -6.81 1.62
C VAL A 66 2.54 -6.94 0.91
N LEU A 67 2.63 -6.40 -0.31
CA LEU A 67 3.87 -6.27 -1.05
C LEU A 67 4.09 -4.79 -1.40
N ALA A 68 5.23 -4.25 -1.01
CA ALA A 68 5.63 -2.88 -1.32
C ALA A 68 7.07 -2.88 -1.85
N HIS A 69 7.20 -2.62 -3.15
CA HIS A 69 8.48 -2.66 -3.84
C HIS A 69 8.64 -1.43 -4.74
N ILE A 70 9.88 -0.97 -4.88
CA ILE A 70 10.30 0.00 -5.89
C ILE A 70 11.04 -0.77 -6.97
N ILE A 71 10.73 -0.47 -8.23
CA ILE A 71 11.54 -0.93 -9.37
C ILE A 71 12.63 0.11 -9.62
N THR A 72 13.90 -0.29 -9.49
CA THR A 72 15.05 0.57 -9.76
C THR A 72 15.29 0.74 -11.27
N PRO A 73 16.08 1.74 -11.71
CA PRO A 73 16.32 1.99 -13.14
C PRO A 73 16.94 0.84 -13.92
N ASP A 74 17.66 -0.06 -13.24
CA ASP A 74 18.21 -1.30 -13.79
C ASP A 74 17.18 -2.46 -13.85
N GLY A 75 15.94 -2.22 -13.40
CA GLY A 75 14.85 -3.19 -13.41
C GLY A 75 14.77 -4.08 -12.17
N THR A 76 15.62 -3.87 -11.16
CA THR A 76 15.63 -4.66 -9.93
C THR A 76 14.47 -4.24 -9.01
N ALA A 77 13.80 -5.21 -8.37
CA ALA A 77 12.80 -4.91 -7.34
C ALA A 77 13.47 -4.81 -5.96
N GLN A 78 13.28 -3.69 -5.28
CA GLN A 78 13.78 -3.45 -3.92
C GLN A 78 12.61 -3.19 -2.97
N ALA A 79 12.75 -3.59 -1.71
CA ALA A 79 11.75 -3.30 -0.68
C ALA A 79 11.55 -1.79 -0.54
N TRP A 80 10.29 -1.33 -0.51
CA TRP A 80 10.01 0.08 -0.29
C TRP A 80 10.23 0.42 1.19
N PRO A 81 11.06 1.43 1.53
CA PRO A 81 11.14 1.97 2.89
C PRO A 81 9.81 2.58 3.34
N ALA A 82 9.00 1.77 4.02
CA ALA A 82 7.73 2.17 4.56
C ALA A 82 7.32 1.32 5.78
N HIS A 83 6.49 1.93 6.62
CA HIS A 83 5.90 1.35 7.81
C HIS A 83 4.45 0.99 7.54
N LEU A 84 4.06 -0.22 7.89
CA LEU A 84 2.69 -0.71 7.75
C LEU A 84 2.01 -0.76 9.12
N THR A 85 0.82 -0.20 9.22
CA THR A 85 -0.10 -0.39 10.35
C THR A 85 -1.46 -0.87 9.86
N ILE A 86 -2.09 -1.74 10.65
CA ILE A 86 -3.48 -2.14 10.44
C ILE A 86 -4.30 -1.58 11.59
N GLU A 87 -5.15 -0.61 11.29
CA GLU A 87 -6.10 -0.04 12.23
C GLU A 87 -7.32 -0.96 12.30
N ARG A 88 -7.55 -1.52 13.50
CA ARG A 88 -8.74 -2.29 13.87
C ARG A 88 -9.23 -1.78 15.21
N ASN A 89 -10.25 -2.45 15.77
CA ASN A 89 -10.73 -2.17 17.13
C ASN A 89 -9.63 -2.28 18.20
N GLU A 90 -8.53 -3.01 17.91
CA GLU A 90 -7.37 -3.15 18.78
C GLU A 90 -6.10 -2.59 18.10
N PRO A 91 -5.18 -1.97 18.86
CA PRO A 91 -3.89 -1.52 18.34
C PRO A 91 -3.08 -2.70 17.79
N GLN A 92 -2.63 -2.61 16.54
CA GLN A 92 -1.74 -3.61 15.94
C GLN A 92 -0.29 -3.13 15.94
N PRO A 93 0.68 -4.05 15.95
CA PRO A 93 2.09 -3.70 15.83
C PRO A 93 2.38 -2.96 14.52
N VAL A 94 3.30 -2.00 14.59
CA VAL A 94 3.89 -1.36 13.42
C VAL A 94 4.86 -2.35 12.77
N LEU A 95 4.78 -2.50 11.46
CA LEU A 95 5.55 -3.47 10.69
C LEU A 95 6.47 -2.76 9.72
N GLU A 96 7.76 -3.04 9.83
CA GLU A 96 8.81 -2.51 8.97
C GLU A 96 8.89 -3.32 7.67
N LEU A 97 8.47 -2.74 6.54
CA LEU A 97 8.51 -3.44 5.24
C LEU A 97 9.95 -3.76 4.79
N PRO A 98 10.97 -2.89 5.00
CA PRO A 98 12.36 -3.22 4.66
C PRO A 98 12.90 -4.44 5.40
N LEU A 99 12.56 -4.60 6.68
CA LEU A 99 12.99 -5.75 7.49
C LEU A 99 12.35 -7.07 7.02
N SER A 100 11.28 -6.97 6.23
CA SER A 100 10.53 -8.11 5.71
C SER A 100 10.79 -8.36 4.22
N GLY A 101 11.81 -7.71 3.63
CA GLY A 101 12.12 -7.84 2.20
C GLY A 101 11.03 -7.25 1.28
N GLY A 102 10.24 -6.31 1.78
CA GLY A 102 9.14 -5.68 1.04
C GLY A 102 7.83 -6.47 1.07
N GLN A 103 7.79 -7.62 1.76
CA GLN A 103 6.61 -8.48 1.82
C GLN A 103 6.27 -8.82 3.27
N VAL A 104 5.02 -8.64 3.65
CA VAL A 104 4.50 -9.05 4.96
C VAL A 104 3.21 -9.86 4.76
N THR A 105 2.99 -10.88 5.60
CA THR A 105 1.73 -11.63 5.67
C THR A 105 1.22 -11.57 7.09
N LEU A 106 -0.03 -11.14 7.26
CA LEU A 106 -0.65 -10.91 8.56
C LEU A 106 -1.98 -11.65 8.66
N PRO A 107 -2.30 -12.21 9.83
CA PRO A 107 -3.65 -12.73 10.06
C PRO A 107 -4.67 -11.57 10.08
N ILE A 108 -5.80 -11.76 9.39
CA ILE A 108 -6.97 -10.88 9.44
C ILE A 108 -8.21 -11.64 9.90
N THR A 109 -9.16 -10.92 10.51
CA THR A 109 -10.40 -11.49 11.06
C THR A 109 -11.53 -11.58 10.04
N GLY A 110 -11.31 -11.07 8.83
CA GLY A 110 -12.34 -10.92 7.80
C GLY A 110 -13.24 -9.69 7.98
N GLU A 111 -13.12 -8.99 9.11
CA GLU A 111 -13.81 -7.72 9.34
C GLU A 111 -13.21 -6.60 8.49
N ALA A 112 -14.02 -5.57 8.22
CA ALA A 112 -13.52 -4.35 7.59
C ALA A 112 -12.42 -3.73 8.47
N CYS A 113 -11.30 -3.37 7.86
CA CYS A 113 -10.19 -2.76 8.55
C CYS A 113 -9.52 -1.72 7.68
N ARG A 114 -8.72 -0.87 8.30
CA ARG A 114 -7.98 0.17 7.59
C ARG A 114 -6.50 -0.16 7.63
N MET A 115 -5.90 -0.16 6.46
CA MET A 115 -4.45 -0.31 6.32
C MET A 115 -3.84 1.06 6.05
N VAL A 116 -2.78 1.40 6.78
CA VAL A 116 -2.00 2.62 6.55
C VAL A 116 -0.55 2.23 6.28
N VAL A 117 -0.02 2.70 5.16
CA VAL A 117 1.38 2.56 4.78
C VAL A 117 1.99 3.96 4.84
N ASN A 118 2.89 4.20 5.79
CA ASN A 118 3.60 5.46 5.95
C ASN A 118 4.98 5.36 5.30
N LEU A 119 5.28 6.29 4.40
CA LEU A 119 6.55 6.32 3.67
C LEU A 119 7.56 7.17 4.43
N SER A 120 8.75 6.61 4.64
CA SER A 120 9.89 7.28 5.29
C SER A 120 10.81 7.97 4.29
#